data_AF-A0A0D2B9Y6-F1
#
_entry.id   AF-A0A0D2B9Y6-F1
#
_cell.length_a   1.000
_cell.length_b   1.000
_cell.length_c   1.000
_cell.angle_alpha   90.00
_cell.angle_beta   90.00
_cell.angle_gamma   90.00
#
_symmetry.space_group_name_H-M   'P 1'
#
loop_
_entity.id
_entity.type
_entity.pdbx_description
1 polymer ?
#
loop_
_entity_poly.entity_id
_entity_poly.type
_entity_poly.pdbx_seq_one_letter_code
_entity_poly.pdbx_strand_id
1 'polypeptide(L)'
;MLSPRALTLAARSTRSLVRPQPRLFKAPFSVATAQRAAIPRNVVGDFPSDKAIGEIDDPEMNGGYINPPRIKRQHRDPYADWDDKQERRNFGEPVHEDNEVLGVFALEDYTHLTTGQGLLLWGGFISCILGITYFVKATYPGKPSVPTEYPGGLDQELGGAGAVRAHKAGDAVKRV
;
A
#
# COMPACT_ATOMS: atom_id res chain seq x y z
N MET A 1 14.69 31.68 -59.07
CA MET A 1 13.62 32.66 -59.37
C MET A 1 12.28 32.01 -59.08
N LEU A 2 11.59 32.55 -58.08
CA LEU A 2 10.13 32.65 -57.85
C LEU A 2 9.19 31.52 -58.34
N SER A 3 8.42 30.99 -57.38
CA SER A 3 7.24 30.13 -57.54
C SER A 3 6.21 30.70 -58.51
N PRO A 4 5.25 29.89 -58.98
CA PRO A 4 3.90 30.11 -58.45
C PRO A 4 2.99 28.87 -58.35
N ARG A 5 1.95 29.02 -57.54
CA ARG A 5 0.62 28.36 -57.57
C ARG A 5 0.38 27.19 -56.62
N ALA A 6 0.20 27.63 -55.37
CA ALA A 6 -0.86 27.27 -54.44
C ALA A 6 -1.96 26.33 -54.98
N LEU A 7 -2.02 25.13 -54.39
CA LEU A 7 -3.15 24.22 -54.46
C LEU A 7 -4.01 24.39 -53.19
N THR A 8 -5.18 24.96 -53.40
CA THR A 8 -6.36 24.96 -52.54
C THR A 8 -6.92 23.55 -52.37
N LEU A 9 -7.12 23.09 -51.11
CA LEU A 9 -8.41 22.56 -50.65
C LEU A 9 -8.35 22.27 -49.12
N ALA A 10 -8.79 23.23 -48.30
CA ALA A 10 -9.13 22.96 -46.91
C ALA A 10 -10.62 22.61 -46.85
N ALA A 11 -10.93 21.31 -46.90
CA ALA A 11 -12.28 20.82 -46.72
C ALA A 11 -12.66 20.89 -45.23
N ARG A 12 -13.66 21.74 -44.97
CA ARG A 12 -14.44 21.87 -43.74
C ARG A 12 -14.71 20.53 -43.04
N SER A 13 -14.35 20.43 -41.77
CA SER A 13 -15.00 19.52 -40.83
C SER A 13 -15.05 20.15 -39.44
N THR A 14 -16.00 21.06 -39.23
CA THR A 14 -16.42 21.47 -37.89
C THR A 14 -17.51 20.51 -37.42
N ARG A 15 -17.12 19.32 -36.92
CA ARG A 15 -18.04 18.54 -36.10
C ARG A 15 -18.04 19.17 -34.70
N SER A 16 -19.08 19.95 -34.42
CA SER A 16 -19.41 20.38 -33.06
C SER A 16 -19.70 19.14 -32.21
N LEU A 17 -18.74 18.72 -31.39
CA LEU A 17 -18.98 17.74 -30.33
C LEU A 17 -19.65 18.44 -29.14
N VAL A 18 -20.91 18.83 -29.29
CA VAL A 18 -21.77 19.11 -28.14
C VAL A 18 -22.41 17.78 -27.76
N ARG A 19 -21.64 16.96 -27.03
CA ARG A 19 -22.21 15.86 -26.26
C ARG A 19 -22.79 16.50 -24.99
N PRO A 20 -24.10 16.41 -24.71
CA PRO A 20 -24.58 16.79 -23.39
C PRO A 20 -23.89 15.87 -22.40
N GLN A 21 -23.00 16.44 -21.58
CA GLN A 21 -22.49 15.76 -20.40
C GLN A 21 -23.71 15.38 -19.56
N PRO A 22 -23.87 14.10 -19.15
CA PRO A 22 -24.83 13.80 -18.11
C PRO A 22 -24.46 14.68 -16.93
N ARG A 23 -25.44 15.38 -16.35
CA ARG A 23 -25.24 16.05 -15.07
C ARG A 23 -24.89 14.93 -14.09
N LEU A 24 -23.60 14.73 -13.83
CA LEU A 24 -23.15 13.91 -12.72
C LEU A 24 -23.77 14.57 -11.50
N PHE A 25 -24.80 13.93 -10.94
CA PHE A 25 -25.21 14.22 -9.59
C PHE A 25 -23.94 14.08 -8.76
N LYS A 26 -23.44 15.20 -8.23
CA LYS A 26 -22.44 15.15 -7.17
C LYS A 26 -23.10 14.34 -6.07
N ALA A 27 -22.69 13.08 -5.93
CA ALA A 27 -23.03 12.29 -4.77
C ALA A 27 -22.71 13.14 -3.53
N PRO A 28 -23.62 13.23 -2.54
CA PRO A 28 -23.41 14.03 -1.35
C PRO A 28 -22.39 13.35 -0.42
N PHE A 29 -21.15 13.14 -0.89
CA PHE A 29 -20.02 12.72 -0.05
C PHE A 29 -19.56 13.83 0.90
N SER A 30 -20.46 14.72 1.31
CA SER A 30 -20.16 15.84 2.21
C SER A 30 -20.89 15.76 3.55
N VAL A 31 -21.64 14.69 3.84
CA VAL A 31 -22.26 14.50 5.17
C VAL A 31 -21.33 13.76 6.14
N ALA A 32 -20.50 12.84 5.63
CA ALA A 32 -19.56 12.06 6.43
C ALA A 32 -18.50 12.94 7.12
N THR A 33 -18.10 14.06 6.50
CA THR A 33 -17.12 14.99 7.09
C THR A 33 -17.74 15.86 8.19
N ALA A 34 -19.05 16.16 8.10
CA ALA A 34 -19.76 16.97 9.08
C ALA A 34 -20.08 16.19 10.37
N GLN A 35 -20.41 14.90 10.26
CA GLN A 35 -20.65 14.04 11.43
C GLN A 35 -19.37 13.68 12.19
N ARG A 36 -18.21 13.64 11.49
CA ARG A 36 -16.89 13.41 12.12
C ARG A 36 -16.46 14.53 13.07
N ALA A 37 -17.07 15.71 12.98
CA ALA A 37 -16.78 16.86 13.85
C ALA A 37 -17.54 16.83 15.19
N ALA A 38 -18.58 16.00 15.33
CA ALA A 38 -19.46 15.99 16.51
C ALA A 38 -19.06 14.98 17.60
N ILE A 39 -18.05 14.13 17.35
CA ILE A 39 -17.58 13.13 18.32
C ILE A 39 -16.53 13.79 19.23
N PRO A 40 -16.67 13.74 20.56
CA PRO A 40 -15.68 14.32 21.45
C PRO A 40 -14.34 13.60 21.27
N ARG A 41 -13.31 14.37 20.85
CA ARG A 41 -11.93 13.92 20.74
C ARG A 41 -11.32 13.81 22.13
N ASN A 42 -11.54 12.68 22.80
CA ASN A 42 -10.93 12.43 24.09
C ASN A 42 -10.63 10.96 24.33
N VAL A 43 -9.80 10.34 23.47
CA VAL A 43 -8.84 9.29 23.88
C VAL A 43 -7.62 9.37 22.93
N VAL A 44 -6.43 9.30 23.50
CA VAL A 44 -5.12 9.33 22.84
C VAL A 44 -4.98 8.21 21.80
N GLY A 45 -4.64 8.57 20.55
CA GLY A 45 -4.19 7.64 19.49
C GLY A 45 -5.24 7.37 18.41
N ASP A 46 -5.18 8.16 17.32
CA ASP A 46 -6.13 8.11 16.18
C ASP A 46 -5.93 6.89 15.26
N PHE A 47 -6.23 5.70 15.76
CA PHE A 47 -6.95 4.70 14.96
C PHE A 47 -8.28 4.46 15.67
N PRO A 48 -9.43 4.66 15.02
CA PRO A 48 -10.69 4.28 15.62
C PRO A 48 -10.61 2.78 15.90
N SER A 49 -10.56 2.38 17.18
CA SER A 49 -10.87 1.00 17.50
C SER A 49 -12.30 0.76 17.01
N ASP A 50 -12.54 -0.34 16.28
CA ASP A 50 -13.87 -0.72 15.77
C ASP A 50 -14.96 -0.78 16.86
N LYS A 51 -14.58 -0.74 18.15
CA LYS A 51 -15.49 -0.61 19.30
C LYS A 51 -16.03 0.81 19.54
N ALA A 52 -15.34 1.84 19.05
CA ALA A 52 -15.69 3.26 19.22
C ALA A 52 -16.58 3.77 18.07
N ILE A 53 -16.45 3.15 16.89
CA ILE A 53 -17.46 3.26 15.85
C ILE A 53 -18.49 2.20 16.19
N GLY A 54 -19.37 2.49 17.15
CA GLY A 54 -20.66 1.79 17.17
C GLY A 54 -21.18 1.88 15.74
N GLU A 55 -21.31 0.74 15.09
CA GLU A 55 -21.82 0.63 13.73
C GLU A 55 -23.03 1.53 13.65
N ILE A 56 -22.90 2.58 12.83
CA ILE A 56 -24.00 3.51 12.64
C ILE A 56 -25.03 2.65 11.95
N ASP A 57 -25.98 2.15 12.73
CA ASP A 57 -27.14 1.42 12.26
C ASP A 57 -27.88 2.41 11.34
N ASP A 58 -27.51 2.41 10.06
CA ASP A 58 -28.07 3.26 9.05
C ASP A 58 -29.43 2.65 8.72
N PRO A 59 -30.52 3.17 9.34
CA PRO A 59 -31.79 2.46 9.40
C PRO A 59 -32.41 2.32 8.01
N GLU A 60 -31.92 3.08 7.02
CA GLU A 60 -32.45 3.12 5.66
C GLU A 60 -31.65 2.26 4.67
N MET A 61 -30.51 1.67 5.07
CA MET A 61 -29.58 1.03 4.11
C MET A 61 -29.45 -0.49 4.23
N ASN A 62 -29.83 -1.11 5.35
CA ASN A 62 -29.69 -2.56 5.56
C ASN A 62 -30.93 -3.41 5.19
N GLY A 63 -31.96 -2.80 4.62
CA GLY A 63 -33.14 -3.52 4.10
C GLY A 63 -33.90 -4.39 5.12
N GLY A 64 -33.74 -4.13 6.43
CA GLY A 64 -34.34 -4.92 7.51
C GLY A 64 -33.59 -6.21 7.87
N TYR A 65 -32.35 -6.38 7.41
CA TYR A 65 -31.49 -7.49 7.83
C TYR A 65 -31.12 -7.33 9.32
N ILE A 66 -31.14 -8.46 10.07
CA ILE A 66 -30.75 -8.45 11.48
C ILE A 66 -29.22 -8.42 11.52
N ASN A 67 -28.65 -7.29 11.90
CA ASN A 67 -27.21 -7.15 12.00
C ASN A 67 -26.72 -7.39 13.45
N PRO A 68 -26.18 -8.58 13.79
CA PRO A 68 -25.61 -8.85 15.10
C PRO A 68 -24.34 -8.00 15.35
N PRO A 69 -23.88 -7.86 16.61
CA PRO A 69 -22.68 -7.09 16.91
C PRO A 69 -21.45 -7.55 16.12
N ARG A 70 -20.68 -6.58 15.62
CA ARG A 70 -19.44 -6.77 14.85
C ARG A 70 -18.33 -7.41 15.70
N ILE A 71 -18.37 -8.72 15.87
CA ILE A 71 -17.40 -9.52 16.65
C ILE A 71 -16.76 -10.56 15.74
N LYS A 72 -15.42 -10.52 15.64
CA LYS A 72 -14.66 -11.50 14.87
C LYS A 72 -14.80 -12.91 15.45
N ARG A 73 -15.00 -13.91 14.59
CA ARG A 73 -15.17 -15.33 14.98
C ARG A 73 -13.98 -15.89 15.73
N GLN A 74 -12.78 -15.38 15.47
CA GLN A 74 -11.56 -15.73 16.20
C GLN A 74 -11.67 -15.55 17.73
N HIS A 75 -12.47 -14.57 18.19
CA HIS A 75 -12.65 -14.25 19.61
C HIS A 75 -13.75 -15.08 20.28
N ARG A 76 -14.48 -15.89 19.51
CA ARG A 76 -15.45 -16.84 20.07
C ARG A 76 -14.70 -18.00 20.74
N ASP A 77 -15.34 -18.59 21.75
CA ASP A 77 -14.78 -19.72 22.50
C ASP A 77 -14.37 -20.86 21.54
N PRO A 78 -13.08 -21.22 21.45
CA PRO A 78 -12.62 -22.30 20.59
C PRO A 78 -13.03 -23.70 21.08
N TYR A 79 -13.43 -23.84 22.35
CA TYR A 79 -13.74 -25.13 22.97
C TYR A 79 -15.25 -25.40 23.08
N ALA A 80 -16.09 -24.45 22.71
CA ALA A 80 -17.54 -24.63 22.73
C ALA A 80 -18.03 -25.62 21.65
N ASP A 81 -19.18 -26.24 21.91
CA ASP A 81 -19.77 -27.25 21.04
C ASP A 81 -20.53 -26.60 19.86
N TRP A 82 -19.81 -25.98 18.92
CA TRP A 82 -20.39 -25.38 17.72
C TRP A 82 -20.89 -26.42 16.70
N ASP A 83 -21.98 -26.13 15.99
CA ASP A 83 -22.44 -26.95 14.85
C ASP A 83 -21.41 -26.93 13.70
N ASP A 84 -20.94 -25.72 13.33
CA ASP A 84 -19.79 -25.52 12.47
C ASP A 84 -18.55 -25.24 13.33
N LYS A 85 -17.71 -26.27 13.49
CA LYS A 85 -16.46 -26.20 14.26
C LYS A 85 -15.44 -25.24 13.66
N GLN A 86 -15.43 -25.08 12.34
CA GLN A 86 -14.40 -24.31 11.65
C GLN A 86 -14.66 -22.81 11.79
N GLU A 87 -15.89 -22.37 11.54
CA GLU A 87 -16.31 -20.97 11.66
C GLU A 87 -16.79 -20.57 13.06
N ARG A 88 -16.85 -21.53 14.00
CA ARG A 88 -17.36 -21.34 15.37
C ARG A 88 -18.76 -20.73 15.37
N ARG A 89 -19.67 -21.40 14.65
CA ARG A 89 -21.04 -20.93 14.35
C ARG A 89 -22.07 -22.04 14.58
N ASN A 90 -23.20 -21.67 15.16
CA ASN A 90 -24.36 -22.55 15.30
C ASN A 90 -25.33 -22.39 14.12
N PHE A 91 -26.13 -23.41 13.86
CA PHE A 91 -27.17 -23.36 12.85
C PHE A 91 -28.27 -22.37 13.24
N GLY A 92 -28.70 -21.54 12.29
CA GLY A 92 -29.78 -20.56 12.50
C GLY A 92 -29.40 -19.30 13.29
N GLU A 93 -28.13 -19.14 13.70
CA GLU A 93 -27.68 -17.88 14.29
C GLU A 93 -27.66 -16.76 13.23
N PRO A 94 -28.06 -15.51 13.57
CA PRO A 94 -27.90 -14.37 12.67
C PRO A 94 -26.43 -14.15 12.30
N VAL A 95 -26.20 -13.83 11.03
CA VAL A 95 -24.87 -13.57 10.48
C VAL A 95 -24.69 -12.07 10.34
N HIS A 96 -23.51 -11.57 10.69
CA HIS A 96 -23.16 -10.16 10.51
C HIS A 96 -23.07 -9.83 9.01
N GLU A 97 -23.38 -8.59 8.62
CA GLU A 97 -23.30 -8.21 7.21
C GLU A 97 -21.89 -8.37 6.62
N ASP A 98 -20.87 -7.90 7.35
CA ASP A 98 -19.45 -8.05 6.98
C ASP A 98 -18.84 -9.39 7.44
N ASN A 99 -19.59 -10.49 7.37
CA ASN A 99 -19.10 -11.78 7.89
C ASN A 99 -17.88 -12.31 7.13
N GLU A 100 -17.62 -11.87 5.91
CA GLU A 100 -16.39 -12.18 5.17
C GLU A 100 -15.14 -11.57 5.82
N VAL A 101 -15.25 -10.42 6.49
CA VAL A 101 -14.14 -9.80 7.24
C VAL A 101 -14.09 -10.32 8.68
N LEU A 102 -15.24 -10.67 9.25
CA LEU A 102 -15.31 -11.21 10.61
C LEU A 102 -15.04 -12.72 10.71
N GLY A 103 -15.07 -13.44 9.59
CA GLY A 103 -14.90 -14.89 9.52
C GLY A 103 -13.56 -15.37 10.09
N VAL A 104 -13.48 -16.68 10.38
CA VAL A 104 -12.23 -17.29 10.90
C VAL A 104 -11.11 -17.25 9.86
N PHE A 105 -11.45 -17.35 8.58
CA PHE A 105 -10.48 -17.27 7.48
C PHE A 105 -10.01 -15.86 7.12
N ALA A 106 -10.60 -14.83 7.72
CA ALA A 106 -10.15 -13.46 7.54
C ALA A 106 -8.87 -13.18 8.31
N LEU A 107 -8.19 -12.08 7.95
CA LEU A 107 -6.93 -11.65 8.56
C LEU A 107 -6.99 -11.68 10.09
N GLU A 108 -6.09 -12.41 10.72
CA GLU A 108 -6.00 -12.59 12.17
C GLU A 108 -6.05 -11.25 12.94
N ASP A 109 -6.87 -11.18 13.99
CA ASP A 109 -6.88 -10.02 14.90
C ASP A 109 -5.87 -10.25 16.02
N TYR A 110 -4.82 -9.44 16.02
CA TYR A 110 -3.67 -9.60 16.91
C TYR A 110 -3.87 -8.83 18.22
N THR A 111 -3.92 -9.54 19.34
CA THR A 111 -4.29 -8.95 20.65
C THR A 111 -3.13 -8.75 21.61
N HIS A 112 -1.92 -9.23 21.30
CA HIS A 112 -0.79 -9.18 22.22
C HIS A 112 -0.14 -7.79 22.34
N LEU A 113 -0.14 -7.01 21.26
CA LEU A 113 0.46 -5.67 21.22
C LEU A 113 -0.46 -4.74 20.43
N THR A 114 -0.42 -3.46 20.79
CA THR A 114 -1.08 -2.43 19.97
C THR A 114 -0.33 -2.24 18.65
N THR A 115 -1.04 -1.79 17.60
CA THR A 115 -0.43 -1.50 16.29
C THR A 115 0.74 -0.53 16.39
N GLY A 116 0.64 0.48 17.25
CA GLY A 116 1.72 1.44 17.50
C GLY A 116 2.97 0.77 18.09
N GLN A 117 2.81 -0.10 19.08
CA GLN A 117 3.93 -0.86 19.65
C GLN A 117 4.57 -1.80 18.63
N GLY A 118 3.76 -2.50 17.84
CA GLY A 118 4.25 -3.37 16.77
C GLY A 118 5.10 -2.60 15.75
N LEU A 119 4.62 -1.44 15.30
CA LEU A 119 5.36 -0.59 14.36
C LEU A 119 6.66 -0.04 14.95
N LEU A 120 6.67 0.33 16.23
CA LEU A 120 7.88 0.78 16.91
C LEU A 120 8.93 -0.33 17.00
N LEU A 121 8.53 -1.57 17.34
CA LEU A 121 9.43 -2.71 17.40
C LEU A 121 10.00 -3.06 16.03
N TRP A 122 9.16 -3.15 15.00
CA TRP A 122 9.60 -3.42 13.62
C TRP A 122 10.49 -2.31 13.07
N GLY A 123 10.11 -1.05 13.25
CA GLY A 123 10.90 0.10 12.82
C GLY A 123 12.24 0.18 13.55
N GLY A 124 12.25 -0.07 14.86
CA GLY A 124 13.48 -0.14 15.67
C GLY A 124 14.40 -1.27 15.21
N PHE A 125 13.86 -2.46 14.96
CA PHE A 125 14.64 -3.60 14.47
C PHE A 125 15.28 -3.32 13.11
N ILE A 126 14.49 -2.87 12.13
CA ILE A 126 14.97 -2.57 10.77
C ILE A 126 16.01 -1.45 10.81
N SER A 127 15.73 -0.37 11.54
CA SER A 127 16.66 0.77 11.65
C SER A 127 17.97 0.38 12.33
N CYS A 128 17.94 -0.49 13.35
CA CYS A 128 19.15 -0.98 13.99
C CYS A 128 20.03 -1.79 13.03
N ILE A 129 19.44 -2.73 12.29
CA ILE A 129 20.18 -3.55 11.30
C ILE A 129 20.77 -2.68 10.20
N LEU A 130 19.96 -1.80 9.61
CA LEU A 130 20.42 -0.91 8.55
C LEU A 130 21.47 0.09 9.06
N GLY A 131 21.28 0.60 10.28
CA GLY A 131 22.21 1.50 10.94
C GLY A 131 23.58 0.86 11.16
N ILE A 132 23.61 -0.36 11.72
CA ILE A 132 24.86 -1.10 11.92
C ILE A 132 25.51 -1.44 10.58
N THR A 133 24.74 -1.92 9.61
CA THR A 133 25.26 -2.27 8.28
C THR A 133 25.89 -1.06 7.59
N TYR A 134 25.21 0.08 7.62
CA TYR A 134 25.72 1.33 7.07
C TYR A 134 26.95 1.81 7.82
N PHE A 135 26.93 1.77 9.16
CA PHE A 135 28.05 2.16 9.99
C PHE A 135 29.30 1.36 9.67
N VAL A 136 29.19 0.02 9.63
CA VAL A 136 30.29 -0.87 9.22
C VAL A 136 30.76 -0.51 7.82
N LYS A 137 29.84 -0.32 6.86
CA LYS A 137 30.22 0.05 5.49
C LYS A 137 30.97 1.38 5.40
N ALA A 138 30.66 2.34 6.26
CA ALA A 138 31.27 3.66 6.28
C ALA A 138 32.63 3.69 7.01
N THR A 139 32.81 2.86 8.04
CA THR A 139 34.04 2.86 8.86
C THR A 139 35.04 1.78 8.48
N TYR A 140 34.59 0.70 7.82
CA TYR A 140 35.46 -0.44 7.53
C TYR A 140 36.48 -0.05 6.46
N PRO A 141 37.79 -0.25 6.71
CA PRO A 141 38.81 0.07 5.73
C PRO A 141 38.64 -0.81 4.49
N GLY A 142 38.81 -0.21 3.30
CA GLY A 142 38.80 -0.95 2.05
C GLY A 142 39.74 -2.16 2.06
N LYS A 143 39.42 -3.14 1.20
CA LYS A 143 40.21 -4.37 1.06
C LYS A 143 41.71 -4.06 0.81
N PRO A 144 42.65 -4.74 1.50
CA PRO A 144 44.09 -4.51 1.33
C PRO A 144 44.63 -5.23 0.08
N SER A 145 43.93 -5.11 -1.04
CA SER A 145 44.35 -5.68 -2.32
C SER A 145 44.12 -4.66 -3.42
N VAL A 146 45.09 -4.55 -4.32
CA VAL A 146 44.88 -3.78 -5.56
C VAL A 146 43.83 -4.48 -6.43
N PRO A 147 43.01 -3.74 -7.21
CA PRO A 147 42.13 -4.34 -8.20
C PRO A 147 42.94 -5.16 -9.21
N THR A 148 42.39 -6.27 -9.68
CA THR A 148 43.01 -7.06 -10.76
C THR A 148 43.08 -6.22 -12.02
N GLU A 149 44.29 -6.11 -12.59
CA GLU A 149 44.51 -5.39 -13.83
C GLU A 149 44.35 -6.30 -15.03
N TYR A 150 43.72 -5.77 -16.07
CA TYR A 150 43.53 -6.46 -17.33
C TYR A 150 44.13 -5.68 -18.50
N PRO A 151 44.73 -6.37 -19.49
CA PRO A 151 45.28 -5.72 -20.67
C PRO A 151 44.15 -4.99 -21.40
N GLY A 152 44.32 -3.67 -21.60
CA GLY A 152 43.33 -2.85 -22.29
C GLY A 152 41.95 -2.78 -21.62
N GLY A 153 41.80 -3.17 -20.34
CA GLY A 153 40.52 -3.12 -19.63
C GLY A 153 39.46 -4.12 -20.13
N LEU A 154 39.87 -5.10 -20.95
CA LEU A 154 38.96 -5.98 -21.70
C LEU A 154 37.90 -5.20 -22.51
N ASP A 155 38.25 -3.99 -22.98
CA ASP A 155 37.29 -3.08 -23.63
C ASP A 155 36.62 -3.74 -24.85
N GLN A 156 37.36 -4.54 -25.63
CA GLN A 156 36.84 -5.20 -26.83
C GLN A 156 35.96 -6.41 -26.48
N GLU A 157 36.34 -7.17 -25.46
CA GLU A 157 35.62 -8.36 -25.00
C GLU A 157 34.33 -8.02 -24.23
N LEU A 158 34.29 -6.87 -23.56
CA LEU A 158 33.15 -6.42 -22.75
C LEU A 158 32.11 -5.61 -23.53
N GLY A 159 32.25 -5.46 -24.85
CA GLY A 159 31.24 -4.83 -25.71
C GLY A 159 31.66 -3.52 -26.36
N GLY A 160 32.93 -3.13 -26.28
CA GLY A 160 33.49 -2.00 -27.02
C GLY A 160 33.10 -0.63 -26.48
N ALA A 161 33.17 0.38 -27.35
CA ALA A 161 32.96 1.78 -27.00
C ALA A 161 31.55 2.00 -26.40
N GLY A 162 31.49 2.29 -25.10
CA GLY A 162 30.25 2.54 -24.35
C GLY A 162 29.91 1.48 -23.30
N ALA A 163 30.59 0.33 -23.30
CA ALA A 163 30.44 -0.68 -22.26
C ALA A 163 31.27 -0.37 -21.01
N VAL A 164 30.85 -0.90 -19.85
CA VAL A 164 31.62 -0.79 -18.60
C VAL A 164 32.85 -1.69 -18.71
N ARG A 165 34.02 -1.06 -18.77
CA ARG A 165 35.31 -1.76 -18.84
C ARG A 165 35.80 -2.29 -17.50
N ALA A 166 36.69 -3.28 -17.55
CA ALA A 166 37.45 -3.74 -16.40
C ALA A 166 38.59 -2.76 -16.06
N HIS A 167 39.15 -2.92 -14.85
CA HIS A 167 40.28 -2.11 -14.38
C HIS A 167 41.52 -2.35 -15.25
N LYS A 168 42.16 -1.27 -15.70
CA LYS A 168 43.36 -1.28 -16.53
C LYS A 168 44.55 -0.74 -15.74
N ALA A 169 45.75 -1.23 -16.07
CA ALA A 169 47.00 -0.66 -15.58
C ALA A 169 47.06 0.87 -15.80
N GLY A 170 47.33 1.62 -14.73
CA GLY A 170 47.39 3.09 -14.73
C GLY A 170 46.09 3.80 -14.35
N ASP A 171 44.99 3.07 -14.13
CA ASP A 171 43.77 3.66 -13.55
C ASP A 171 43.98 4.06 -12.09
N ALA A 172 43.30 5.13 -11.67
CA ALA A 172 43.34 5.58 -10.29
C ALA A 172 42.57 4.61 -9.37
N VAL A 173 43.29 3.98 -8.45
CA VAL A 173 42.68 3.11 -7.43
C VAL A 173 41.98 3.98 -6.38
N LYS A 174 40.65 4.02 -6.41
CA LYS A 174 39.86 4.65 -5.34
C LYS A 174 39.97 3.80 -4.08
N ARG A 175 40.57 4.36 -3.02
CA ARG A 175 40.33 3.86 -1.65
C ARG A 175 38.89 4.19 -1.30
N VAL A 176 38.06 3.15 -1.22
CA VAL A 176 36.73 3.20 -0.60
C VAL A 176 36.89 2.84 0.86
#